data_AF-A0A1X7SUF8-F1
#
_entry.id   AF-A0A1X7SUF8-F1
#
_cell.length_a   1.000
_cell.length_b   1.000
_cell.length_c   1.000
_cell.angle_alpha   90.00
_cell.angle_beta   90.00
_cell.angle_gamma   90.00
#
_symmetry.space_group_name_H-M   'P 1'
#
loop_
_entity.id
_entity.type
_entity.pdbx_description
1 polymer ?
#
loop_
_entity_poly.entity_id
_entity_poly.type
_entity_poly.pdbx_seq_one_letter_code
_entity_poly.pdbx_strand_id
1 'polypeptide(L)' 'AGYTPLILAARNGHTQLVTMLLENGRDMTASTNVNMSALDWAEQEGHSDTATILRVHS' A
#
# COMPACT_ATOMS: atom_id res chain seq x y z
N ALA A 1 13.75 0.47 10.80
CA ALA A 1 12.87 -0.21 9.83
C ALA A 1 11.49 0.41 9.98
N GLY A 2 11.02 1.19 9.01
CA GLY A 2 9.73 1.88 9.07
C GLY A 2 8.90 1.47 7.88
N TYR A 3 7.68 1.00 8.12
CA TYR A 3 6.71 0.77 7.06
C TYR A 3 6.03 2.10 6.73
N THR A 4 5.82 2.40 5.45
CA THR A 4 4.93 3.50 5.08
C THR A 4 3.51 3.19 5.54
N PRO A 5 2.69 4.21 5.84
CA PRO A 5 1.27 4.01 6.10
C PRO A 5 0.57 3.22 4.98
N LEU A 6 0.99 3.42 3.72
CA LEU A 6 0.47 2.69 2.57
C LEU A 6 0.79 1.20 2.62
N ILE A 7 2.04 0.82 2.94
CA ILE A 7 2.42 -0.60 3.05
C ILE A 7 1.67 -1.26 4.22
N LEU A 8 1.53 -0.57 5.35
CA LEU A 8 0.75 -1.09 6.48
C LEU A 8 -0.73 -1.27 6.11
N ALA A 9 -1.30 -0.33 5.36
CA ALA A 9 -2.66 -0.42 4.90
C ALA A 9 -2.83 -1.59 3.90
N ALA A 10 -1.90 -1.73 2.97
CA ALA A 10 -1.91 -2.77 1.95
C ALA A 10 -1.73 -4.18 2.54
N ARG A 11 -0.77 -4.34 3.45
CA ARG A 11 -0.49 -5.59 4.15
C ARG A 11 -1.65 -6.05 5.04
N ASN A 12 -2.44 -5.14 5.59
CA ASN A 12 -3.62 -5.49 6.41
C ASN A 12 -4.92 -5.52 5.60
N GLY A 13 -4.87 -5.30 4.28
CA GLY A 13 -6.07 -5.30 3.43
C GLY A 13 -7.02 -4.13 3.70
N HIS A 14 -6.52 -3.02 4.25
CA HIS A 14 -7.31 -1.83 4.55
C HIS A 14 -7.58 -1.02 3.28
N THR A 15 -8.37 -1.58 2.37
CA THR A 15 -8.70 -1.03 1.06
C THR A 15 -9.14 0.43 1.11
N GLN A 16 -10.02 0.78 2.05
CA GLN A 16 -10.54 2.16 2.18
C GLN A 16 -9.46 3.15 2.61
N LEU A 17 -8.54 2.72 3.49
CA LEU A 17 -7.42 3.54 3.95
C LEU A 17 -6.36 3.68 2.85
N VAL A 18 -6.15 2.63 2.05
CA VAL A 18 -5.34 2.69 0.82
C VAL A 18 -5.90 3.72 -0.16
N THR A 19 -7.19 3.68 -0.47
CA THR A 19 -7.83 4.68 -1.34
C THR A 19 -7.65 6.10 -0.80
N MET A 20 -7.93 6.32 0.48
CA MET A 20 -7.75 7.65 1.09
C MET A 20 -6.30 8.14 1.01
N LEU A 21 -5.32 7.26 1.22
CA LEU A 21 -3.90 7.61 1.14
C LEU A 21 -3.46 7.93 -0.29
N LEU A 22 -4.02 7.23 -1.29
CA LEU A 22 -3.77 7.47 -2.71
C LEU A 22 -4.41 8.80 -3.17
N GLU A 23 -5.66 9.06 -2.77
CA GLU A 23 -6.39 10.30 -3.11
C GLU A 23 -5.79 11.54 -2.45
N ASN A 24 -5.21 11.42 -1.26
CA ASN A 24 -4.59 12.55 -0.57
C ASN A 24 -3.24 13.00 -1.18
N GLY A 25 -2.80 12.37 -2.27
CA GLY A 25 -1.78 12.92 -3.19
C GLY A 25 -0.45 13.27 -2.55
N ARG A 26 -0.10 12.68 -1.39
CA ARG A 26 1.04 13.14 -0.60
C ARG A 26 2.02 12.04 -0.29
N ASP A 27 3.19 12.28 -0.87
CA ASP A 27 4.54 11.81 -0.58
C ASP A 27 4.72 11.24 0.84
N MET A 28 4.44 9.94 0.99
CA MET A 28 4.69 9.19 2.21
C MET A 28 6.17 8.76 2.27
N THR A 29 7.09 9.73 2.25
CA THR A 29 8.55 9.56 2.06
C THR A 29 9.29 8.75 3.14
N ALA A 30 8.60 7.93 3.94
CA ALA A 30 9.24 6.86 4.68
C ALA A 30 9.63 5.71 3.72
N SER A 31 10.55 5.97 2.78
CA SER A 31 11.13 4.96 1.91
C SER A 31 11.72 3.84 2.76
N THR A 32 11.14 2.65 2.63
CA THR A 32 11.60 1.47 3.34
C THR A 32 12.81 0.89 2.60
N ASN A 33 13.75 0.27 3.33
CA ASN A 33 14.85 -0.49 2.73
C ASN A 33 14.41 -1.88 2.21
N VAL A 34 13.10 -2.13 2.13
CA VAL A 34 12.56 -3.38 1.60
C VAL A 34 12.20 -3.11 0.14
N ASN A 35 12.79 -3.88 -0.78
CA ASN A 35 12.49 -3.85 -2.22
C ASN A 35 11.05 -4.29 -2.56
N MET A 36 10.13 -4.29 -1.60
CA MET A 36 8.72 -4.63 -1.80
C MET A 36 7.85 -3.39 -1.69
N SER A 37 7.06 -3.18 -2.73
CA SER A 37 6.02 -2.16 -2.81
C SER A 37 4.79 -2.54 -1.98
N ALA A 38 3.88 -1.58 -1.76
CA ALA A 38 2.59 -1.86 -1.12
C ALA A 38 1.78 -2.91 -1.89
N LEU A 39 1.90 -2.95 -3.23
CA LEU A 39 1.24 -3.95 -4.06
C LEU A 39 1.75 -5.37 -3.75
N ASP A 40 3.07 -5.55 -3.66
CA ASP A 40 3.67 -6.86 -3.36
C ASP A 40 3.17 -7.42 -2.02
N TRP A 41 3.02 -6.56 -1.01
CA TRP A 41 2.45 -6.95 0.29
C TRP A 41 0.97 -7.30 0.19
N ALA A 42 0.16 -6.51 -0.53
CA ALA A 42 -1.25 -6.83 -0.72
C ALA A 42 -1.44 -8.16 -1.49
N GLU A 43 -0.62 -8.43 -2.50
CA GLU A 43 -0.66 -9.70 -3.23
C GLU A 43 -0.20 -10.87 -2.38
N GLN A 44 0.89 -10.72 -1.62
CA GLN A 44 1.42 -11.78 -0.76
C GLN A 44 0.43 -12.18 0.35
N GLU A 45 -0.28 -11.22 0.94
CA GLU A 45 -1.27 -11.45 1.99
C GLU A 45 -2.65 -11.83 1.42
N GLY A 46 -2.81 -11.86 0.10
CA GLY A 46 -4.05 -12.28 -0.58
C GLY A 46 -5.16 -11.22 -0.59
N HIS A 47 -4.82 -9.95 -0.39
CA HIS A 47 -5.75 -8.83 -0.40
C HIS A 47 -6.04 -8.33 -1.81
N SER A 48 -6.76 -9.14 -2.59
CA SER A 48 -7.05 -8.90 -4.01
C SER A 48 -7.68 -7.53 -4.30
N ASP A 49 -8.60 -7.06 -3.46
CA ASP A 49 -9.25 -5.75 -3.62
C ASP A 49 -8.24 -4.62 -3.44
N THR A 50 -7.44 -4.70 -2.38
CA THR A 50 -6.41 -3.70 -2.08
C THR A 50 -5.31 -3.69 -3.15
N ALA A 51 -4.88 -4.87 -3.61
CA ALA A 51 -3.93 -5.02 -4.71
C ALA A 51 -4.48 -4.44 -6.02
N THR A 52 -5.78 -4.62 -6.29
CA THR A 52 -6.43 -4.05 -7.47
C THR A 52 -6.41 -2.52 -7.42
N ILE A 53 -6.76 -1.92 -6.28
CA ILE A 53 -6.70 -0.45 -6.13
C ILE A 53 -5.27 0.06 -6.32
N LEU A 54 -4.28 -0.57 -5.70
CA LEU A 54 -2.87 -0.20 -5.83
C LEU A 54 -2.37 -0.35 -7.27
N ARG A 55 -2.84 -1.36 -8.01
CA ARG A 55 -2.49 -1.57 -9.42
C ARG A 55 -3.13 -0.52 -10.35
N VAL A 56 -4.34 -0.06 -10.02
CA VAL A 56 -5.02 1.00 -10.80
C VAL A 56 -4.40 2.38 -10.52
N HIS A 57 -3.82 2.58 -9.33
CA HIS A 57 -3.21 3.84 -8.89
C HIS A 57 -1.66 3.85 -8.94
N SER A 58 -1.00 2.84 -9.51
CA SER A 58 0.47 2.75 -9.59
C SER A 58 1.08 3.66 -10.65
#